data_AF-A0ABD1SP21-F1
#
_entry.id   AF-A0ABD1SP21-F1
#
_cell.length_a   1.000
_cell.length_b   1.000
_cell.length_c   1.000
_cell.angle_alpha   90.00
_cell.angle_beta   90.00
_cell.angle_gamma   90.00
#
_symmetry.space_group_name_H-M   'P 1'
#
loop_
_entity.id
_entity.type
_entity.pdbx_description
1 polymer ?
#
loop_
_entity_poly.entity_id
_entity_poly.type
_entity_poly.pdbx_seq_one_letter_code
_entity_poly.pdbx_strand_id
1 'polypeptide(L)'
;MRSSSGVWPEPFVEALAFQVAIDSSRTIGRLAAAQALFNIFQVCSTWRAISRSELLWQNVTPNIWNIRHRLHNTWREEYIYRHRTATNFRLRRYEYTTLHFVPTDINNSDSLSCSRLALSDHHLAAGFFDGSVHLFHLPTRLHLSTFYPQPRDRLGHFSSAISGIVLSDNQLVFATLDGDIHIAVINDVAPLRRALVGDVVNDGVLVDFTGGDRWWVGLYAGAPGRAFHVWNSETEELVYVGGELTDPEAVMGWHLLNELTELIGRVRVTSHGTAVACTSLRVIILDLRNQGIVLQEEEFPREIAVSCFDTNGESMVIVDSRARASVRRVDTLEEVCRFTVRGSSQRGILGCVNGGYGLMCVGGVIRVWEIEHGAYLYNFRERIGICNALIADERHVAACSADATIHLWDFGAQ
;
A
#
# COMPACT_ATOMS: atom_id res chain seq x y z
N MET A 1 -39.89 46.40 -15.57
CA MET A 1 -39.82 44.95 -15.84
C MET A 1 -38.48 44.44 -15.32
N ARG A 2 -38.50 43.67 -14.23
CA ARG A 2 -37.31 43.04 -13.64
C ARG A 2 -36.84 41.94 -14.59
N SER A 3 -35.54 41.92 -14.91
CA SER A 3 -34.93 40.83 -15.66
C SER A 3 -35.15 39.52 -14.91
N SER A 4 -35.70 38.52 -15.61
CA SER A 4 -35.63 37.13 -15.20
C SER A 4 -34.15 36.73 -15.24
N SER A 5 -33.43 36.96 -14.15
CA SER A 5 -32.08 36.44 -13.96
C SER A 5 -32.13 34.93 -14.13
N GLY A 6 -31.46 34.40 -15.15
CA GLY A 6 -31.34 32.97 -15.41
C GLY A 6 -30.61 32.30 -14.26
N VAL A 7 -31.36 31.85 -13.26
CA VAL A 7 -30.85 31.03 -12.17
C VAL A 7 -30.73 29.62 -12.74
N TRP A 8 -29.50 29.17 -12.96
CA TRP A 8 -29.23 27.79 -13.33
C TRP A 8 -29.80 26.85 -12.27
N PRO A 9 -30.47 25.74 -12.65
CA PRO A 9 -31.00 24.78 -11.70
C PRO A 9 -29.89 24.20 -10.82
N GLU A 10 -30.17 23.97 -9.52
CA GLU A 10 -29.22 23.35 -8.58
C GLU A 10 -28.56 22.07 -9.11
N PRO A 11 -29.29 21.10 -9.71
CA PRO A 11 -28.68 19.88 -10.22
C PRO A 11 -27.64 20.13 -11.33
N PHE A 12 -27.84 21.17 -12.14
CA PHE A 12 -26.87 21.52 -13.18
C PHE A 12 -25.58 22.05 -12.58
N VAL A 13 -25.70 22.93 -11.58
CA VAL A 13 -24.53 23.53 -10.94
C VAL A 13 -23.81 22.51 -10.06
N GLU A 14 -24.52 21.55 -9.45
CA GLU A 14 -23.91 20.38 -8.80
C GLU A 14 -23.08 19.54 -9.77
N ALA A 15 -23.64 19.20 -10.93
CA ALA A 15 -22.92 18.43 -11.95
C ALA A 15 -21.68 19.19 -12.47
N LEU A 16 -21.80 20.50 -12.68
CA LEU A 16 -20.67 21.35 -13.06
C LEU A 16 -19.60 21.39 -11.98
N ALA A 17 -19.99 21.54 -10.71
CA ALA A 17 -19.07 21.55 -9.58
C ALA A 17 -18.31 20.22 -9.44
N PHE A 18 -19.02 19.10 -9.60
CA PHE A 18 -18.42 17.78 -9.65
C PHE A 18 -17.38 17.69 -10.78
N GLN A 19 -17.79 17.97 -12.02
CA GLN A 19 -16.90 17.82 -13.18
C GLN A 19 -15.63 18.67 -13.05
N VAL A 20 -15.78 19.93 -12.69
CA VAL A 20 -14.65 20.86 -12.53
C VAL A 20 -13.70 20.41 -11.40
N ALA A 21 -14.23 19.84 -10.32
CA ALA A 21 -13.41 19.29 -9.24
C ALA A 21 -12.61 18.07 -9.69
N ILE A 22 -13.23 17.14 -10.42
CA ILE A 22 -12.57 15.93 -10.94
C ILE A 22 -11.52 16.27 -12.00
N ASP A 23 -11.82 17.19 -12.91
CA ASP A 23 -10.87 17.60 -13.94
C ASP A 23 -9.66 18.29 -13.30
N SER A 24 -9.90 19.15 -12.30
CA SER A 24 -8.81 19.80 -11.55
C SER A 24 -7.97 18.80 -10.77
N SER A 25 -8.59 17.79 -10.13
CA SER A 25 -7.84 16.78 -9.37
C SER A 25 -6.97 15.91 -10.28
N ARG A 26 -7.45 15.58 -11.48
CA ARG A 26 -6.72 14.72 -12.43
C ARG A 26 -5.60 15.44 -13.20
N THR A 27 -5.71 16.75 -13.38
CA THR A 27 -4.77 17.53 -14.20
C THR A 27 -3.69 18.23 -13.38
N ILE A 28 -4.03 18.71 -12.19
CA ILE A 28 -3.12 19.49 -11.33
C ILE A 28 -2.77 18.72 -10.04
N GLY A 29 -3.61 17.78 -9.64
CA GLY A 29 -3.48 16.98 -8.43
C GLY A 29 -4.63 17.19 -7.46
N ARG A 30 -4.87 16.19 -6.59
CA ARG A 30 -6.04 16.10 -5.70
C ARG A 30 -6.34 17.36 -4.86
N LEU A 31 -5.31 18.08 -4.41
CA LEU A 31 -5.48 19.32 -3.63
C LEU A 31 -6.07 20.48 -4.45
N ALA A 32 -5.92 20.51 -5.77
CA ALA A 32 -6.44 21.59 -6.61
C ALA A 32 -7.97 21.63 -6.66
N ALA A 33 -8.63 20.50 -6.44
CA ALA A 33 -10.09 20.39 -6.49
C ALA A 33 -10.79 21.33 -5.49
N ALA A 34 -10.22 21.53 -4.30
CA ALA A 34 -10.81 22.41 -3.30
C ALA A 34 -10.82 23.87 -3.76
N GLN A 35 -9.76 24.32 -4.42
CA GLN A 35 -9.68 25.68 -4.99
C GLN A 35 -10.69 25.85 -6.14
N ALA A 36 -10.83 24.83 -6.97
CA ALA A 36 -11.78 24.82 -8.07
C ALA A 36 -13.24 24.93 -7.57
N LEU A 37 -13.61 24.12 -6.57
CA LEU A 37 -14.91 24.19 -5.89
C LEU A 37 -15.13 25.54 -5.21
N PHE A 38 -14.11 26.06 -4.53
CA PHE A 38 -14.20 27.37 -3.89
C PHE A 38 -14.54 28.47 -4.90
N ASN A 39 -13.87 28.49 -6.06
CA ASN A 39 -14.14 29.46 -7.11
C ASN A 39 -15.59 29.39 -7.61
N ILE A 40 -16.14 28.18 -7.77
CA ILE A 40 -17.55 27.96 -8.15
C ILE A 40 -18.49 28.53 -7.09
N PHE A 41 -18.23 28.27 -5.81
CA PHE A 41 -19.08 28.76 -4.71
C PHE A 41 -19.05 30.29 -4.51
N GLN A 42 -18.12 31.01 -5.16
CA GLN A 42 -18.05 32.47 -5.13
C GLN A 42 -18.85 33.17 -6.23
N VAL A 43 -19.43 32.45 -7.19
CA VAL A 43 -20.14 33.06 -8.33
C VAL A 43 -21.38 33.86 -7.89
N CYS A 44 -22.29 33.25 -7.12
CA CYS A 44 -23.45 33.93 -6.55
C CYS A 44 -24.01 33.14 -5.34
N SER A 45 -25.03 33.67 -4.66
CA SER A 45 -25.64 33.04 -3.49
C SER A 45 -26.24 31.66 -3.78
N THR A 46 -26.87 31.47 -4.95
CA THR A 46 -27.40 30.15 -5.37
C THR A 46 -26.29 29.13 -5.52
N TRP A 47 -25.16 29.50 -6.13
CA TRP A 47 -24.03 28.60 -6.33
C TRP A 47 -23.33 28.28 -5.00
N ARG A 48 -23.28 29.26 -4.10
CA ARG A 48 -22.78 29.06 -2.74
C ARG A 48 -23.65 28.08 -1.93
N ALA A 49 -24.96 28.06 -2.15
CA ALA A 49 -25.87 27.15 -1.45
C ALA A 49 -25.50 25.68 -1.68
N ILE A 50 -24.99 25.35 -2.87
CA ILE A 50 -24.58 24.01 -3.27
C ILE A 50 -23.39 23.48 -2.45
N SER A 51 -22.59 24.35 -1.83
CA SER A 51 -21.56 23.91 -0.87
C SER A 51 -22.12 23.16 0.34
N ARG A 52 -23.44 23.21 0.57
CA ARG A 52 -24.18 22.47 1.60
C ARG A 52 -24.87 21.21 1.05
N SER A 53 -24.78 20.93 -0.25
CA SER A 53 -25.36 19.74 -0.87
C SER A 53 -24.55 18.51 -0.48
N GLU A 54 -25.18 17.60 0.26
CA GLU A 54 -24.55 16.33 0.62
C GLU A 54 -24.34 15.42 -0.60
N LEU A 55 -25.22 15.51 -1.62
CA LEU A 55 -25.08 14.75 -2.87
C LEU A 55 -23.81 15.14 -3.63
N LEU A 56 -23.49 16.44 -3.68
CA LEU A 56 -22.24 16.91 -4.28
C LEU A 56 -21.04 16.25 -3.58
N TRP A 57 -20.98 16.34 -2.25
CA TRP A 57 -19.85 15.81 -1.48
C TRP A 57 -19.76 14.29 -1.53
N GLN A 58 -20.91 13.60 -1.55
CA GLN A 58 -20.98 12.15 -1.73
C GLN A 58 -20.39 11.70 -3.07
N ASN A 59 -20.55 12.50 -4.12
CA ASN A 59 -19.97 12.19 -5.43
C ASN A 59 -18.49 12.61 -5.50
N VAL A 60 -18.15 13.81 -5.04
CA VAL A 60 -16.78 14.35 -5.17
C VAL A 60 -15.78 13.59 -4.29
N THR A 61 -16.13 13.30 -3.04
CA THR A 61 -15.15 12.82 -2.05
C THR A 61 -14.58 11.44 -2.38
N PRO A 62 -15.40 10.41 -2.66
CA PRO A 62 -14.89 9.09 -3.05
C PRO A 62 -14.06 9.12 -4.32
N ASN A 63 -14.45 9.93 -5.31
CA ASN A 63 -13.77 10.00 -6.60
C ASN A 63 -12.41 10.71 -6.54
N ILE A 64 -12.20 11.62 -5.59
CA ILE A 64 -10.92 12.30 -5.42
C ILE A 64 -10.00 11.54 -4.47
N TRP A 65 -10.55 10.99 -3.39
CA TRP A 65 -9.75 10.39 -2.32
C TRP A 65 -9.72 8.85 -2.35
N ASN A 66 -10.39 8.22 -3.31
CA ASN A 66 -10.51 6.77 -3.47
C ASN A 66 -10.94 6.05 -2.18
N ILE A 67 -11.91 6.63 -1.46
CA ILE A 67 -12.45 6.07 -0.21
C ILE A 67 -13.75 5.30 -0.46
N ARG A 68 -13.90 4.15 0.21
CA ARG A 68 -15.11 3.31 0.13
C ARG A 68 -16.08 3.57 1.29
N HIS A 69 -15.55 3.95 2.44
CA HIS A 69 -16.31 4.18 3.66
C HIS A 69 -16.00 5.56 4.24
N ARG A 70 -17.02 6.16 4.86
CA ARG A 70 -16.95 7.48 5.49
C ARG A 70 -16.70 7.29 6.98
N LEU A 71 -15.71 7.98 7.54
CA LEU A 71 -15.41 7.95 8.97
C LEU A 71 -16.14 9.05 9.74
N HIS A 72 -16.47 10.17 9.08
CA HIS A 72 -17.14 11.33 9.67
C HIS A 72 -18.67 11.32 9.45
N ASN A 73 -19.40 12.26 10.06
CA ASN A 73 -20.86 12.29 10.01
C ASN A 73 -21.42 12.75 8.65
N THR A 74 -20.67 13.56 7.92
CA THR A 74 -21.04 14.06 6.59
C THR A 74 -19.90 13.87 5.58
N TRP A 75 -20.24 13.70 4.30
CA TRP A 75 -19.25 13.63 3.22
C TRP A 75 -18.45 14.92 3.09
N ARG A 76 -19.06 16.06 3.44
CA ARG A 76 -18.36 17.34 3.51
C ARG A 76 -17.26 17.36 4.56
N GLU A 77 -17.54 16.87 5.77
CA GLU A 77 -16.53 16.75 6.84
C GLU A 77 -15.41 15.79 6.43
N GLU A 78 -15.77 14.65 5.84
CA GLU A 78 -14.80 13.69 5.31
C GLU A 78 -13.89 14.33 4.25
N TYR A 79 -14.46 15.08 3.31
CA TYR A 79 -13.68 15.83 2.31
C TYR A 79 -12.69 16.80 2.96
N ILE A 80 -13.16 17.60 3.91
CA ILE A 80 -12.33 18.59 4.61
C ILE A 80 -11.19 17.89 5.36
N TYR A 81 -11.51 16.81 6.08
CA TYR A 81 -10.52 16.02 6.82
C TYR A 81 -9.43 15.46 5.89
N ARG A 82 -9.82 14.81 4.79
CA ARG A 82 -8.88 14.23 3.81
C ARG A 82 -8.04 15.31 3.12
N HIS A 83 -8.67 16.42 2.73
CA HIS A 83 -7.97 17.55 2.13
C HIS A 83 -6.93 18.16 3.07
N ARG A 84 -7.27 18.32 4.36
CA ARG A 84 -6.33 18.80 5.38
C ARG A 84 -5.20 17.80 5.64
N THR A 85 -5.52 16.51 5.69
CA THR A 85 -4.53 15.42 5.88
C THR A 85 -3.53 15.38 4.71
N ALA A 86 -4.01 15.44 3.46
CA ALA A 86 -3.13 15.56 2.30
C ALA A 86 -2.33 16.88 2.29
N THR A 87 -2.92 17.98 2.77
CA THR A 87 -2.19 19.24 2.95
C THR A 87 -1.07 19.12 3.99
N ASN A 88 -1.31 18.36 5.06
CA ASN A 88 -0.29 18.03 6.07
C ASN A 88 0.89 17.27 5.45
N PHE A 89 0.61 16.29 4.58
CA PHE A 89 1.65 15.64 3.77
C PHE A 89 2.41 16.66 2.92
N ARG A 90 1.75 17.59 2.22
CA ARG A 90 2.45 18.61 1.41
C ARG A 90 3.33 19.55 2.24
N LEU A 91 2.88 19.91 3.44
CA LEU A 91 3.52 20.93 4.29
C LEU A 91 4.46 20.36 5.37
N ARG A 92 4.72 19.05 5.39
CA ARG A 92 5.52 18.36 6.42
C ARG A 92 4.97 18.60 7.83
N ARG A 93 3.68 18.38 8.02
CA ARG A 93 3.00 18.50 9.32
C ARG A 93 2.54 17.12 9.76
N TYR A 94 3.20 16.55 10.75
CA TYR A 94 2.88 15.24 11.29
C TYR A 94 3.20 15.18 12.78
N GLU A 95 2.56 14.26 13.48
CA GLU A 95 3.02 13.78 14.78
C GLU A 95 3.90 12.55 14.58
N TYR A 96 5.03 12.49 15.28
CA TYR A 96 5.94 11.35 15.25
C TYR A 96 5.92 10.61 16.58
N THR A 97 5.87 9.28 16.51
CA THR A 97 5.98 8.40 17.67
C THR A 97 6.72 7.12 17.27
N THR A 98 7.29 6.44 18.27
CA THR A 98 7.75 5.06 18.14
C THR A 98 6.75 4.13 18.79
N LEU A 99 6.53 2.96 18.19
CA LEU A 99 5.76 1.88 18.78
C LEU A 99 6.76 0.86 19.32
N HIS A 100 6.60 0.51 20.60
CA HIS A 100 7.46 -0.43 21.29
C HIS A 100 6.69 -1.71 21.60
N PHE A 101 7.39 -2.84 21.50
CA PHE A 101 6.94 -4.13 21.97
C PHE A 101 8.10 -4.81 22.71
N VAL A 102 7.78 -5.80 23.54
CA VAL A 102 8.80 -6.60 24.23
C VAL A 102 9.07 -7.83 23.36
N PRO A 103 10.25 -7.94 22.72
CA PRO A 103 10.59 -9.13 21.97
C PRO A 103 10.69 -10.33 22.92
N THR A 104 10.13 -11.46 22.52
CA THR A 104 10.07 -12.68 23.34
C THR A 104 11.40 -13.43 23.41
N ASP A 105 12.26 -13.30 22.40
CA ASP A 105 13.56 -13.96 22.35
C ASP A 105 14.67 -12.99 21.91
N ILE A 106 15.50 -12.56 22.86
CA ILE A 106 16.61 -11.61 22.65
C ILE A 106 17.85 -12.31 22.05
N ASN A 107 17.83 -13.65 21.98
CA ASN A 107 19.02 -14.45 21.67
C ASN A 107 19.33 -14.58 20.17
N ASN A 108 18.44 -14.16 19.27
CA ASN A 108 18.68 -14.18 17.83
C ASN A 108 18.26 -12.85 17.20
N SER A 109 19.22 -11.97 16.93
CA SER A 109 18.96 -10.62 16.39
C SER A 109 18.24 -10.66 15.03
N ASP A 110 18.50 -11.69 14.24
CA ASP A 110 18.01 -11.79 12.86
C ASP A 110 16.54 -12.22 12.80
N SER A 111 16.05 -12.92 13.83
CA SER A 111 14.66 -13.37 13.91
C SER A 111 13.69 -12.23 14.27
N LEU A 112 14.20 -11.17 14.91
CA LEU A 112 13.44 -9.96 15.26
C LEU A 112 13.44 -8.89 14.15
N SER A 113 14.03 -9.19 12.99
CA SER A 113 13.98 -8.28 11.86
C SER A 113 12.55 -8.24 11.28
N CYS A 114 11.99 -7.05 11.11
CA CYS A 114 10.68 -6.88 10.50
C CYS A 114 10.78 -7.09 8.99
N SER A 115 9.94 -7.98 8.45
CA SER A 115 9.88 -8.28 7.02
C SER A 115 8.72 -7.55 6.31
N ARG A 116 7.60 -7.32 7.01
CA ARG A 116 6.37 -6.78 6.42
C ARG A 116 5.64 -5.84 7.38
N LEU A 117 5.02 -4.81 6.83
CA LEU A 117 4.11 -3.91 7.53
C LEU A 117 2.77 -3.85 6.78
N ALA A 118 1.68 -3.71 7.51
CA ALA A 118 0.35 -3.41 6.96
C ALA A 118 -0.35 -2.36 7.83
N LEU A 119 -1.17 -1.52 7.19
CA LEU A 119 -1.95 -0.46 7.83
C LEU A 119 -3.43 -0.66 7.52
N SER A 120 -4.27 -0.34 8.49
CA SER A 120 -5.70 -0.07 8.33
C SER A 120 -6.04 1.28 8.97
N ASP A 121 -7.31 1.68 8.98
CA ASP A 121 -7.70 2.97 9.56
C ASP A 121 -7.35 3.07 11.07
N HIS A 122 -7.40 1.95 11.80
CA HIS A 122 -7.17 1.91 13.25
C HIS A 122 -6.01 1.02 13.70
N HIS A 123 -5.42 0.23 12.81
CA HIS A 123 -4.40 -0.76 13.20
C HIS A 123 -3.15 -0.71 12.34
N LEU A 124 -2.05 -1.14 12.95
CA LEU A 124 -0.80 -1.46 12.28
C LEU A 124 -0.42 -2.89 12.63
N ALA A 125 -0.08 -3.69 11.63
CA ALA A 125 0.47 -5.02 11.81
C ALA A 125 1.92 -5.06 11.31
N ALA A 126 2.82 -5.63 12.12
CA ALA A 126 4.22 -5.83 11.79
C ALA A 126 4.54 -7.33 11.82
N GLY A 127 5.02 -7.87 10.69
CA GLY A 127 5.42 -9.25 10.53
C GLY A 127 6.94 -9.40 10.51
N PHE A 128 7.42 -10.48 11.10
CA PHE A 128 8.83 -10.70 11.38
C PHE A 128 9.36 -12.00 10.76
N PHE A 129 10.70 -12.14 10.69
CA PHE A 129 11.34 -13.33 10.15
C PHE A 129 11.19 -14.58 11.05
N ASP A 130 10.91 -14.42 12.34
CA ASP A 130 10.53 -15.53 13.23
C ASP A 130 9.12 -16.09 12.95
N GLY A 131 8.33 -15.39 12.14
CA GLY A 131 6.95 -15.72 11.80
C GLY A 131 5.91 -15.12 12.74
N SER A 132 6.31 -14.27 13.68
CA SER A 132 5.39 -13.53 14.52
C SER A 132 4.75 -12.37 13.75
N VAL A 133 3.50 -12.04 14.10
CA VAL A 133 2.83 -10.81 13.70
C VAL A 133 2.38 -10.04 14.92
N HIS A 134 2.87 -8.82 15.09
CA HIS A 134 2.50 -7.89 16.16
C HIS A 134 1.45 -6.91 15.67
N LEU A 135 0.33 -6.81 16.39
CA LEU A 135 -0.77 -5.91 16.09
C LEU A 135 -0.79 -4.73 17.07
N PHE A 136 -0.92 -3.52 16.55
CA PHE A 136 -0.97 -2.28 17.31
C PHE A 136 -2.25 -1.51 16.98
N HIS A 137 -2.80 -0.84 17.98
CA HIS A 137 -3.89 0.11 17.81
C HIS A 137 -3.31 1.52 17.61
N LEU A 138 -3.55 2.12 16.45
CA LEU A 138 -2.95 3.41 16.05
C LEU A 138 -3.38 4.58 16.96
N PRO A 139 -4.67 4.77 17.30
CA PRO A 139 -5.10 5.88 18.16
C PRO A 139 -4.47 5.86 19.56
N THR A 140 -4.33 4.69 20.18
CA THR A 140 -3.76 4.57 21.54
C THR A 140 -2.27 4.26 21.54
N ARG A 141 -1.71 3.86 20.40
CA ARG A 141 -0.30 3.46 20.21
C ARG A 141 0.09 2.24 21.05
N LEU A 142 -0.90 1.44 21.44
CA LEU A 142 -0.70 0.27 22.28
C LEU A 142 -0.56 -0.99 21.41
N HIS A 143 0.37 -1.86 21.82
CA HIS A 143 0.43 -3.23 21.35
C HIS A 143 -0.80 -4.00 21.85
N LEU A 144 -1.57 -4.59 20.94
CA LEU A 144 -2.79 -5.34 21.24
C LEU A 144 -2.50 -6.83 21.42
N SER A 145 -1.85 -7.45 20.45
CA SER A 145 -1.67 -8.90 20.40
C SER A 145 -0.47 -9.29 19.54
N THR A 146 0.10 -10.47 19.84
CA THR A 146 1.12 -11.13 19.02
C THR A 146 0.56 -12.46 18.55
N PHE A 147 0.65 -12.73 17.26
CA PHE A 147 0.21 -13.97 16.64
C PHE A 147 1.41 -14.81 16.24
N TYR A 148 1.38 -16.09 16.60
CA TYR A 148 2.39 -17.07 16.22
C TYR A 148 1.73 -18.20 15.42
N PRO A 149 2.22 -18.51 14.21
CA PRO A 149 1.78 -19.69 13.48
C PRO A 149 2.15 -20.95 14.24
N GLN A 150 1.30 -21.98 14.16
CA GLN A 150 1.57 -23.26 14.81
C GLN A 150 2.85 -23.90 14.26
N PRO A 151 3.71 -24.47 15.13
CA PRO A 151 4.91 -25.17 14.69
C PRO A 151 4.60 -26.32 13.71
N ARG A 152 5.47 -26.51 12.72
CA ARG A 152 5.42 -27.58 11.71
C ARG A 152 6.84 -27.97 11.34
N ASP A 153 7.01 -29.13 10.71
CA ASP A 153 8.25 -29.49 10.01
C ASP A 153 8.53 -28.45 8.92
N ARG A 154 9.72 -27.86 8.96
CA ARG A 154 10.15 -26.75 8.10
C ARG A 154 11.33 -27.18 7.24
N LEU A 155 11.36 -26.71 6.00
CA LEU A 155 12.49 -26.95 5.09
C LEU A 155 13.69 -26.04 5.41
N GLY A 156 13.48 -24.92 6.09
CA GLY A 156 14.54 -24.00 6.46
C GLY A 156 14.20 -23.12 7.66
N HIS A 157 15.23 -22.44 8.18
CA HIS A 157 15.11 -21.57 9.35
C HIS A 157 14.09 -20.44 9.15
N PHE A 158 14.03 -19.87 7.94
CA PHE A 158 13.13 -18.77 7.60
C PHE A 158 11.81 -19.24 6.98
N SER A 159 11.50 -20.55 6.96
CA SER A 159 10.23 -21.04 6.41
C SER A 159 8.99 -20.35 6.99
N SER A 160 9.02 -19.96 8.26
CA SER A 160 7.91 -19.25 8.91
C SER A 160 7.94 -17.73 8.75
N ALA A 161 8.97 -17.16 8.10
CA ALA A 161 9.07 -15.71 7.96
C ALA A 161 7.84 -15.16 7.25
N ILE A 162 7.33 -14.02 7.72
CA ILE A 162 6.14 -13.39 7.15
C ILE A 162 6.45 -12.88 5.74
N SER A 163 5.75 -13.41 4.75
CA SER A 163 5.87 -13.06 3.32
C SER A 163 4.88 -11.98 2.89
N GLY A 164 3.80 -11.77 3.64
CA GLY A 164 2.85 -10.70 3.37
C GLY A 164 1.73 -10.64 4.40
N ILE A 165 1.07 -9.48 4.47
CA ILE A 165 -0.01 -9.18 5.43
C ILE A 165 -1.12 -8.42 4.69
N VAL A 166 -2.36 -8.82 4.91
CA VAL A 166 -3.58 -8.10 4.53
C VAL A 166 -4.29 -7.72 5.82
N LEU A 167 -4.49 -6.43 6.02
CA LEU A 167 -5.04 -5.89 7.25
C LEU A 167 -6.28 -5.04 6.95
N SER A 168 -7.37 -5.35 7.66
CA SER A 168 -8.54 -4.49 7.80
C SER A 168 -8.77 -4.23 9.29
N ASP A 169 -9.69 -3.35 9.65
CA ASP A 169 -9.98 -3.08 11.07
C ASP A 169 -10.60 -4.27 11.82
N ASN A 170 -11.13 -5.26 11.10
CA ASN A 170 -11.83 -6.40 11.69
C ASN A 170 -11.09 -7.73 11.47
N GLN A 171 -10.12 -7.78 10.56
CA GLN A 171 -9.47 -9.03 10.17
C GLN A 171 -8.00 -8.79 9.83
N LEU A 172 -7.17 -9.69 10.33
CA LEU A 172 -5.76 -9.83 9.99
C LEU A 172 -5.58 -11.15 9.24
N VAL A 173 -5.03 -11.07 8.03
CA VAL A 173 -4.60 -12.24 7.24
C VAL A 173 -3.12 -12.10 6.96
N PHE A 174 -2.34 -13.16 7.13
CA PHE A 174 -0.91 -13.13 6.81
C PHE A 174 -0.44 -14.48 6.29
N ALA A 175 0.63 -14.44 5.52
CA ALA A 175 1.23 -15.63 4.94
C ALA A 175 2.69 -15.77 5.33
N THR A 176 3.18 -17.00 5.32
CA THR A 176 4.56 -17.38 5.59
C THR A 176 5.28 -17.83 4.31
N LEU A 177 6.62 -17.84 4.31
CA LEU A 177 7.40 -18.24 3.13
C LEU A 177 7.12 -19.68 2.68
N ASP A 178 6.79 -20.59 3.60
CA ASP A 178 6.38 -21.97 3.28
C ASP A 178 4.96 -22.10 2.69
N GLY A 179 4.24 -20.98 2.52
CA GLY A 179 2.96 -20.90 1.83
C GLY A 179 1.74 -21.09 2.71
N ASP A 180 1.88 -21.24 4.03
CA ASP A 180 0.73 -21.26 4.93
C ASP A 180 0.08 -19.86 4.98
N ILE A 181 -1.26 -19.81 4.95
CA ILE A 181 -2.04 -18.57 5.11
C ILE A 181 -2.87 -18.67 6.38
N HIS A 182 -2.74 -17.67 7.24
CA HIS A 182 -3.37 -17.59 8.55
C HIS A 182 -4.32 -16.40 8.64
N ILE A 183 -5.39 -16.56 9.43
CA ILE A 183 -6.46 -15.58 9.61
C ILE A 183 -6.76 -15.42 11.09
N ALA A 184 -6.89 -14.17 11.53
CA ALA A 184 -7.36 -13.79 12.86
C ALA A 184 -8.43 -12.70 12.73
N VAL A 185 -9.49 -12.80 13.53
CA VAL A 185 -10.49 -11.74 13.66
C VAL A 185 -10.04 -10.80 14.78
N ILE A 186 -9.97 -9.51 14.49
CA ILE A 186 -9.51 -8.50 15.45
C ILE A 186 -10.65 -8.23 16.45
N ASN A 187 -10.32 -8.17 17.74
CA ASN A 187 -11.25 -8.00 18.86
C ASN A 187 -12.19 -9.20 19.15
N ASP A 188 -12.02 -10.33 18.47
CA ASP A 188 -12.69 -11.58 18.82
C ASP A 188 -11.77 -12.46 19.70
N VAL A 189 -12.36 -13.39 20.44
CA VAL A 189 -11.65 -14.38 21.27
C VAL A 189 -11.21 -15.58 20.42
N ALA A 190 -11.65 -15.66 19.16
CA ALA A 190 -11.28 -16.73 18.25
C ALA A 190 -9.75 -16.81 18.08
N PRO A 191 -9.15 -18.00 18.27
CA PRO A 191 -7.72 -18.16 18.10
C PRO A 191 -7.32 -18.02 16.63
N LEU A 192 -6.03 -17.76 16.40
CA LEU A 192 -5.44 -17.77 15.06
C LEU A 192 -5.78 -19.08 14.33
N ARG A 193 -6.37 -18.97 13.15
CA ARG A 193 -6.71 -20.11 12.29
C ARG A 193 -5.77 -20.17 11.11
N ARG A 194 -5.28 -21.36 10.77
CA ARG A 194 -4.66 -21.62 9.47
C ARG A 194 -5.76 -21.89 8.45
N ALA A 195 -5.90 -21.00 7.48
CA ALA A 195 -6.87 -21.13 6.40
C ALA A 195 -6.37 -22.07 5.31
N LEU A 196 -5.11 -21.91 4.92
CA LEU A 196 -4.49 -22.69 3.85
C LEU A 196 -3.16 -23.25 4.33
N VAL A 197 -2.90 -24.49 3.93
CA VAL A 197 -1.63 -25.19 4.19
C VAL A 197 -0.80 -25.12 2.92
N GLY A 198 0.39 -24.54 3.00
CA GLY A 198 1.32 -24.42 1.90
C GLY A 198 1.95 -25.76 1.53
N ASP A 199 2.17 -25.96 0.23
CA ASP A 199 2.95 -27.05 -0.34
C ASP A 199 4.20 -26.50 -1.02
N VAL A 200 5.14 -26.05 -0.18
CA VAL A 200 6.40 -25.44 -0.64
C VAL A 200 7.19 -26.33 -1.60
N VAL A 201 7.04 -27.66 -1.53
CA VAL A 201 7.75 -28.61 -2.42
C VAL A 201 7.23 -28.53 -3.85
N ASN A 202 5.92 -28.45 -4.03
CA ASN A 202 5.28 -28.44 -5.34
C ASN A 202 5.03 -27.04 -5.90
N ASP A 203 4.81 -26.06 -5.02
CA ASP A 203 4.46 -24.69 -5.40
C ASP A 203 5.68 -23.75 -5.35
N GLY A 204 6.75 -24.14 -4.66
CA GLY A 204 7.87 -23.26 -4.35
C GLY A 204 7.58 -22.35 -3.17
N VAL A 205 8.42 -21.34 -3.00
CA VAL A 205 8.41 -20.42 -1.86
C VAL A 205 7.47 -19.25 -2.14
N LEU A 206 6.58 -18.93 -1.19
CA LEU A 206 5.68 -17.78 -1.28
C LEU A 206 6.44 -16.48 -0.96
N VAL A 207 7.00 -15.82 -1.97
CA VAL A 207 7.93 -14.69 -1.79
C VAL A 207 7.26 -13.37 -1.47
N ASP A 208 6.00 -13.18 -1.88
CA ASP A 208 5.18 -12.05 -1.47
C ASP A 208 3.70 -12.43 -1.43
N PHE A 209 2.95 -11.83 -0.51
CA PHE A 209 1.52 -12.07 -0.34
C PHE A 209 0.78 -10.76 -0.09
N THR A 210 -0.38 -10.60 -0.72
CA THR A 210 -1.21 -9.41 -0.60
C THR A 210 -2.66 -9.75 -0.94
N GLY A 211 -3.56 -8.77 -0.81
CA GLY A 211 -4.96 -8.96 -1.12
C GLY A 211 -5.81 -7.76 -0.80
N GLY A 212 -7.11 -7.94 -1.00
CA GLY A 212 -8.15 -7.01 -0.59
C GLY A 212 -9.45 -7.75 -0.31
N ASP A 213 -10.57 -7.05 -0.37
CA ASP A 213 -11.88 -7.58 0.04
C ASP A 213 -12.29 -8.88 -0.65
N ARG A 214 -11.86 -9.09 -1.91
CA ARG A 214 -12.34 -10.20 -2.76
C ARG A 214 -11.27 -11.23 -3.15
N TRP A 215 -10.00 -10.82 -3.16
CA TRP A 215 -8.93 -11.64 -3.70
C TRP A 215 -7.72 -11.60 -2.78
N TRP A 216 -7.15 -12.77 -2.51
CA TRP A 216 -5.78 -12.90 -2.04
C TRP A 216 -4.90 -13.36 -3.19
N VAL A 217 -3.69 -12.82 -3.26
CA VAL A 217 -2.73 -13.11 -4.32
C VAL A 217 -1.38 -13.42 -3.67
N GLY A 218 -0.88 -14.61 -3.98
CA GLY A 218 0.45 -15.07 -3.61
C GLY A 218 1.35 -15.06 -4.83
N LEU A 219 2.55 -14.51 -4.67
CA LEU A 219 3.63 -14.57 -5.64
C LEU A 219 4.62 -15.64 -5.17
N TYR A 220 4.78 -16.69 -5.96
CA TYR A 220 5.64 -17.83 -5.66
C TYR A 220 6.91 -17.79 -6.51
N ALA A 221 8.00 -18.35 -6.01
CA ALA A 221 9.22 -18.62 -6.77
C ALA A 221 9.76 -19.99 -6.40
N GLY A 222 10.18 -20.78 -7.39
CA GLY A 222 10.78 -22.10 -7.17
C GLY A 222 10.19 -23.21 -8.02
N ALA A 223 8.95 -23.05 -8.47
CA ALA A 223 8.27 -23.97 -9.38
C ALA A 223 7.89 -23.24 -10.70
N PRO A 224 8.39 -23.70 -11.87
CA PRO A 224 8.13 -23.03 -13.15
C PRO A 224 6.64 -22.94 -13.50
N GLY A 225 6.21 -21.80 -14.05
CA GLY A 225 4.84 -21.59 -14.53
C GLY A 225 3.78 -21.48 -13.44
N ARG A 226 4.18 -21.36 -12.16
CA ARG A 226 3.29 -21.27 -10.99
C ARG A 226 3.48 -19.97 -10.21
N ALA A 227 3.99 -18.92 -10.84
CA ALA A 227 4.34 -17.68 -10.18
C ALA A 227 3.19 -17.05 -9.39
N PHE A 228 1.93 -17.21 -9.82
CA PHE A 228 0.76 -16.64 -9.16
C PHE A 228 -0.18 -17.70 -8.67
N HIS A 229 -0.59 -17.57 -7.42
CA HIS A 229 -1.75 -18.25 -6.87
C HIS A 229 -2.77 -17.18 -6.45
N VAL A 230 -4.02 -17.36 -6.84
CA VAL A 230 -5.11 -16.43 -6.49
C VAL A 230 -6.21 -17.19 -5.79
N TRP A 231 -6.64 -16.68 -4.65
CA TRP A 231 -7.74 -17.21 -3.86
C TRP A 231 -8.88 -16.21 -3.77
N ASN A 232 -10.10 -16.72 -3.69
CA ASN A 232 -11.23 -15.93 -3.22
C ASN A 232 -11.10 -15.76 -1.70
N SER A 233 -11.07 -14.51 -1.21
CA SER A 233 -10.86 -14.20 0.21
C SER A 233 -12.07 -14.54 1.09
N GLU A 234 -13.27 -14.64 0.52
CA GLU A 234 -14.50 -14.98 1.26
C GLU A 234 -14.68 -16.50 1.38
N THR A 235 -14.40 -17.24 0.31
CA THR A 235 -14.60 -18.70 0.27
C THR A 235 -13.34 -19.52 0.53
N GLU A 236 -12.17 -18.87 0.53
CA GLU A 236 -10.84 -19.48 0.66
C GLU A 236 -10.49 -20.45 -0.50
N GLU A 237 -11.29 -20.43 -1.57
CA GLU A 237 -11.11 -21.29 -2.73
C GLU A 237 -9.98 -20.76 -3.63
N LEU A 238 -9.06 -21.65 -4.02
CA LEU A 238 -8.02 -21.38 -5.00
C LEU A 238 -8.65 -21.29 -6.39
N VAL A 239 -8.65 -20.11 -6.99
CA VAL A 239 -9.33 -19.84 -8.27
C VAL A 239 -8.40 -19.84 -9.47
N TYR A 240 -7.09 -19.62 -9.26
CA TYR A 240 -6.11 -19.57 -10.34
C TYR A 240 -4.71 -19.94 -9.84
N VAL A 241 -4.00 -20.70 -10.67
CA VAL A 241 -2.56 -20.96 -10.56
C VAL A 241 -1.93 -20.81 -11.94
N GLY A 242 -0.88 -20.00 -12.06
CA GLY A 242 -0.17 -19.86 -13.33
C GLY A 242 0.85 -18.72 -13.35
N GLY A 243 1.50 -18.55 -14.50
CA GLY A 243 2.40 -17.44 -14.80
C GLY A 243 3.87 -17.76 -14.58
N GLU A 244 4.73 -17.10 -15.37
CA GLU A 244 6.17 -17.36 -15.48
C GLU A 244 7.01 -16.16 -15.00
N LEU A 245 6.42 -15.27 -14.20
CA LEU A 245 7.07 -14.01 -13.81
C LEU A 245 8.39 -14.27 -13.05
N THR A 246 8.38 -15.25 -12.14
CA THR A 246 9.45 -15.56 -11.19
C THR A 246 10.27 -16.80 -11.58
N ASP A 247 10.02 -17.37 -12.76
CA ASP A 247 10.75 -18.54 -13.26
C ASP A 247 12.28 -18.30 -13.30
N PRO A 248 12.79 -17.14 -13.74
CA PRO A 248 14.23 -16.85 -13.69
C PRO A 248 14.79 -16.82 -12.26
N GLU A 249 13.98 -16.48 -11.27
CA GLU A 249 14.35 -16.34 -9.86
C GLU A 249 14.11 -17.62 -9.04
N ALA A 250 13.72 -18.74 -9.67
CA ALA A 250 13.31 -19.97 -8.98
C ALA A 250 14.35 -20.47 -7.96
N VAL A 251 15.64 -20.50 -8.31
CA VAL A 251 16.71 -20.92 -7.39
C VAL A 251 16.84 -19.97 -6.21
N MET A 252 16.75 -18.66 -6.46
CA MET A 252 16.81 -17.65 -5.39
C MET A 252 15.61 -17.75 -4.45
N GLY A 253 14.44 -18.14 -4.98
CA GLY A 253 13.26 -18.49 -4.20
C GLY A 253 13.58 -19.51 -3.10
N TRP A 254 14.25 -20.61 -3.45
CA TRP A 254 14.63 -21.65 -2.48
C TRP A 254 15.66 -21.19 -1.44
N HIS A 255 16.58 -20.30 -1.81
CA HIS A 255 17.55 -19.73 -0.85
C HIS A 255 16.87 -18.93 0.26
N LEU A 256 15.73 -18.28 0.00
CA LEU A 256 14.99 -17.51 1.01
C LEU A 256 14.57 -18.33 2.24
N LEU A 257 14.47 -19.66 2.12
CA LEU A 257 14.13 -20.52 3.25
C LEU A 257 15.26 -20.60 4.29
N ASN A 258 16.50 -20.33 3.89
CA ASN A 258 17.70 -20.52 4.72
C ASN A 258 18.59 -19.28 4.83
N GLU A 259 18.43 -18.29 3.95
CA GLU A 259 19.26 -17.10 3.87
C GLU A 259 18.40 -15.83 3.85
N LEU A 260 18.87 -14.77 4.51
CA LEU A 260 18.30 -13.44 4.37
C LEU A 260 18.79 -12.83 3.04
N THR A 261 17.96 -12.88 2.01
CA THR A 261 18.26 -12.31 0.69
C THR A 261 17.37 -11.10 0.38
N GLU A 262 17.70 -10.36 -0.69
CA GLU A 262 16.87 -9.25 -1.16
C GLU A 262 15.54 -9.75 -1.74
N LEU A 263 14.53 -8.88 -1.79
CA LEU A 263 13.24 -9.22 -2.40
C LEU A 263 13.42 -9.50 -3.89
N ILE A 264 13.05 -10.71 -4.32
CA ILE A 264 13.15 -11.14 -5.72
C ILE A 264 11.88 -10.84 -6.53
N GLY A 265 10.75 -10.68 -5.85
CA GLY A 265 9.47 -10.29 -6.45
C GLY A 265 8.53 -9.61 -5.45
N ARG A 266 7.57 -8.85 -5.97
CA ARG A 266 6.54 -8.19 -5.17
C ARG A 266 5.23 -8.14 -5.96
N VAL A 267 4.09 -8.27 -5.27
CA VAL A 267 2.75 -8.19 -5.86
C VAL A 267 1.85 -7.27 -5.04
N ARG A 268 0.98 -6.51 -5.71
CA ARG A 268 -0.03 -5.64 -5.09
C ARG A 268 -1.36 -5.78 -5.79
N VAL A 269 -2.45 -5.76 -5.03
CA VAL A 269 -3.82 -5.80 -5.55
C VAL A 269 -4.40 -4.40 -5.58
N THR A 270 -5.02 -4.02 -6.69
CA THR A 270 -5.72 -2.75 -6.82
C THR A 270 -7.20 -2.89 -6.47
N SER A 271 -7.83 -1.76 -6.15
CA SER A 271 -9.28 -1.65 -5.90
C SER A 271 -10.14 -2.12 -7.08
N HIS A 272 -9.59 -2.15 -8.29
CA HIS A 272 -10.28 -2.53 -9.52
C HIS A 272 -10.28 -4.04 -9.77
N GLY A 273 -9.65 -4.84 -8.90
CA GLY A 273 -9.55 -6.28 -9.08
C GLY A 273 -8.51 -6.68 -10.11
N THR A 274 -7.43 -5.89 -10.20
CA THR A 274 -6.20 -6.27 -10.91
C THR A 274 -5.09 -6.52 -9.89
N ALA A 275 -4.13 -7.37 -10.25
CA ALA A 275 -2.88 -7.49 -9.52
C ALA A 275 -1.75 -6.95 -10.39
N VAL A 276 -0.85 -6.19 -9.78
CA VAL A 276 0.38 -5.70 -10.40
C VAL A 276 1.54 -6.35 -9.66
N ALA A 277 2.42 -7.00 -10.40
CA ALA A 277 3.58 -7.65 -9.82
C ALA A 277 4.85 -7.29 -10.58
N CYS A 278 5.97 -7.34 -9.89
CA CYS A 278 7.27 -7.10 -10.49
C CYS A 278 8.34 -8.07 -9.99
N THR A 279 9.35 -8.29 -10.83
CA THR A 279 10.68 -8.78 -10.44
C THR A 279 11.71 -7.68 -10.71
N SER A 280 12.99 -8.01 -10.65
CA SER A 280 14.05 -7.07 -11.05
C SER A 280 14.00 -6.73 -12.54
N LEU A 281 13.37 -7.53 -13.39
CA LEU A 281 13.41 -7.32 -14.85
C LEU A 281 12.04 -7.11 -15.48
N ARG A 282 10.94 -7.51 -14.84
CA ARG A 282 9.61 -7.53 -15.45
C ARG A 282 8.57 -6.90 -14.55
N VAL A 283 7.57 -6.29 -15.17
CA VAL A 283 6.31 -5.91 -14.53
C VAL A 283 5.17 -6.53 -15.31
N ILE A 284 4.21 -7.10 -14.60
CA ILE A 284 3.02 -7.73 -15.17
C ILE A 284 1.76 -7.25 -14.46
N ILE A 285 0.69 -7.16 -15.23
CA ILE A 285 -0.64 -6.77 -14.75
C ILE A 285 -1.62 -7.87 -15.10
N LEU A 286 -2.30 -8.39 -14.08
CA LEU A 286 -3.23 -9.49 -14.17
C LEU A 286 -4.65 -9.02 -13.87
N ASP A 287 -5.63 -9.53 -14.61
CA ASP A 287 -7.04 -9.39 -14.27
C ASP A 287 -7.49 -10.53 -13.35
N LEU A 288 -7.76 -10.21 -12.09
CA LEU A 288 -8.18 -11.21 -11.10
C LEU A 288 -9.62 -11.67 -11.32
N ARG A 289 -10.45 -10.89 -12.02
CA ARG A 289 -11.85 -11.25 -12.29
C ARG A 289 -11.96 -12.28 -13.40
N ASN A 290 -11.00 -12.27 -14.32
CA ASN A 290 -10.97 -13.13 -15.49
C ASN A 290 -9.83 -14.16 -15.39
N GLN A 291 -9.73 -14.85 -14.25
CA GLN A 291 -8.81 -15.97 -14.03
C GLN A 291 -7.33 -15.63 -14.30
N GLY A 292 -6.88 -14.45 -13.89
CA GLY A 292 -5.46 -14.09 -13.97
C GLY A 292 -4.95 -13.85 -15.39
N ILE A 293 -5.81 -13.48 -16.35
CA ILE A 293 -5.36 -13.11 -17.70
C ILE A 293 -4.39 -11.92 -17.60
N VAL A 294 -3.27 -12.04 -18.31
CA VAL A 294 -2.29 -10.96 -18.44
C VAL A 294 -2.87 -9.84 -19.30
N LEU A 295 -3.09 -8.69 -18.67
CA LEU A 295 -3.55 -7.48 -19.35
C LEU A 295 -2.40 -6.78 -20.04
N GLN A 296 -1.27 -6.63 -19.33
CA GLN A 296 -0.07 -5.95 -19.80
C GLN A 296 1.17 -6.56 -19.18
N GLU A 297 2.26 -6.48 -19.91
CA GLU A 297 3.58 -6.92 -19.48
C GLU A 297 4.64 -6.01 -20.10
N GLU A 298 5.65 -5.62 -19.31
CA GLU A 298 6.78 -4.83 -19.78
C GLU A 298 8.08 -5.38 -19.17
N GLU A 299 9.06 -5.60 -20.05
CA GLU A 299 10.44 -5.90 -19.66
C GLU A 299 11.26 -4.62 -19.52
N PHE A 300 12.11 -4.58 -18.50
CA PHE A 300 12.93 -3.44 -18.18
C PHE A 300 14.40 -3.78 -18.45
N PRO A 301 15.10 -3.00 -19.29
CA PRO A 301 16.52 -3.22 -19.59
C PRO A 301 17.44 -2.89 -18.42
N ARG A 302 16.90 -2.29 -17.35
CA ARG A 302 17.62 -1.98 -16.12
C ARG A 302 16.89 -2.62 -14.97
N GLU A 303 17.68 -3.22 -14.09
CA GLU A 303 17.16 -3.84 -12.88
C GLU A 303 16.32 -2.86 -12.06
N ILE A 304 15.13 -3.33 -11.68
CA ILE A 304 14.20 -2.69 -10.77
C ILE A 304 14.61 -3.06 -9.35
N ALA A 305 14.69 -2.06 -8.47
CA ALA A 305 14.71 -2.29 -7.03
C ALA A 305 13.32 -2.71 -6.56
N VAL A 306 13.07 -4.02 -6.50
CA VAL A 306 11.78 -4.64 -6.09
C VAL A 306 11.30 -4.10 -4.74
N SER A 307 12.23 -3.77 -3.85
CA SER A 307 11.97 -3.20 -2.54
C SER A 307 11.29 -1.81 -2.56
N CYS A 308 11.34 -1.12 -3.70
CA CYS A 308 10.70 0.17 -3.93
C CYS A 308 9.36 0.08 -4.68
N PHE A 309 9.01 -1.11 -5.19
CA PHE A 309 7.79 -1.28 -5.96
C PHE A 309 6.57 -1.17 -5.07
N ASP A 310 5.64 -0.28 -5.40
CA ASP A 310 4.38 -0.16 -4.66
C ASP A 310 3.31 0.53 -5.52
N THR A 311 2.04 0.42 -5.12
CA THR A 311 0.91 1.02 -5.84
C THR A 311 -0.12 1.60 -4.89
N ASN A 312 -0.76 2.69 -5.33
CA ASN A 312 -1.92 3.28 -4.66
C ASN A 312 -3.26 2.87 -5.32
N GLY A 313 -3.22 1.90 -6.24
CA GLY A 313 -4.37 1.40 -7.00
C GLY A 313 -4.54 2.06 -8.37
N GLU A 314 -4.12 3.31 -8.54
CA GLU A 314 -4.20 4.04 -9.82
C GLU A 314 -2.83 4.20 -10.48
N SER A 315 -1.80 4.42 -9.66
CA SER A 315 -0.43 4.59 -10.08
C SER A 315 0.49 3.67 -9.28
N MET A 316 1.54 3.20 -9.94
CA MET A 316 2.63 2.44 -9.35
C MET A 316 3.93 3.22 -9.40
N VAL A 317 4.83 2.90 -8.48
CA VAL A 317 6.19 3.44 -8.46
C VAL A 317 7.18 2.31 -8.68
N ILE A 318 8.14 2.56 -9.58
CA ILE A 318 9.25 1.66 -9.89
C ILE A 318 10.53 2.46 -9.78
N VAL A 319 11.60 1.86 -9.24
CA VAL A 319 12.91 2.51 -9.13
C VAL A 319 13.95 1.65 -9.84
N ASP A 320 14.66 2.22 -10.82
CA ASP A 320 15.74 1.53 -11.52
C ASP A 320 17.03 1.49 -10.68
N SER A 321 17.99 0.64 -11.08
CA SER A 321 19.30 0.50 -10.44
C SER A 321 20.17 1.76 -10.42
N ARG A 322 19.78 2.82 -11.15
CA ARG A 322 20.41 4.16 -11.08
C ARG A 322 19.67 5.10 -10.14
N ALA A 323 18.77 4.56 -9.31
CA ALA A 323 17.92 5.30 -8.39
C ALA A 323 17.01 6.33 -9.09
N ARG A 324 16.59 6.04 -10.33
CA ARG A 324 15.57 6.81 -11.03
C ARG A 324 14.21 6.17 -10.77
N ALA A 325 13.37 6.90 -10.05
CA ALA A 325 11.98 6.52 -9.84
C ALA A 325 11.12 6.98 -11.02
N SER A 326 10.21 6.11 -11.46
CA SER A 326 9.17 6.36 -12.45
C SER A 326 7.83 6.09 -11.78
N VAL A 327 6.91 7.06 -11.85
CA VAL A 327 5.51 6.91 -11.46
C VAL A 327 4.74 6.62 -12.73
N ARG A 328 3.99 5.52 -12.76
CA ARG A 328 3.27 5.07 -13.95
C ARG A 328 1.83 4.73 -13.63
N ARG A 329 0.92 4.95 -14.58
CA ARG A 329 -0.45 4.50 -14.43
C ARG A 329 -0.52 2.98 -14.48
N VAL A 330 -1.36 2.39 -13.63
CA VAL A 330 -1.53 0.94 -13.59
C VAL A 330 -2.27 0.42 -14.82
N ASP A 331 -3.23 1.16 -15.37
CA ASP A 331 -4.05 0.68 -16.49
C ASP A 331 -3.35 0.78 -17.85
N THR A 332 -2.42 1.71 -18.04
CA THR A 332 -1.75 1.95 -19.33
C THR A 332 -0.24 1.76 -19.31
N LEU A 333 0.38 1.58 -18.14
CA LEU A 333 1.84 1.63 -17.92
C LEU A 333 2.52 2.95 -18.33
N GLU A 334 1.74 3.96 -18.73
CA GLU A 334 2.26 5.26 -19.14
C GLU A 334 2.89 5.98 -17.95
N GLU A 335 4.07 6.57 -18.18
CA GLU A 335 4.74 7.38 -17.18
C GLU A 335 4.01 8.71 -16.95
N VAL A 336 3.61 8.93 -15.70
CA VAL A 336 3.03 10.19 -15.21
C VAL A 336 4.16 11.19 -14.93
N CYS A 337 5.15 10.76 -14.15
CA CYS A 337 6.32 11.57 -13.83
C CYS A 337 7.54 10.71 -13.48
N ARG A 338 8.68 11.37 -13.30
CA ARG A 338 9.93 10.75 -12.86
C ARG A 338 10.70 11.65 -11.91
N PHE A 339 11.43 11.03 -10.99
CA PHE A 339 12.33 11.74 -10.09
C PHE A 339 13.58 10.91 -9.77
N THR A 340 14.61 11.55 -9.21
CA THR A 340 15.86 10.89 -8.86
C THR A 340 16.01 10.80 -7.34
N VAL A 341 16.23 9.58 -6.84
CA VAL A 341 16.47 9.29 -5.44
C VAL A 341 17.98 9.36 -5.19
N ARG A 342 18.48 10.49 -4.68
CA ARG A 342 19.93 10.67 -4.42
C ARG A 342 20.31 10.17 -3.02
N GLY A 343 21.45 9.47 -2.88
CA GLY A 343 21.99 9.02 -1.58
C GLY A 343 23.36 8.34 -1.67
N SER A 344 24.05 8.19 -0.54
CA SER A 344 25.44 7.72 -0.44
C SER A 344 25.64 6.21 -0.59
N SER A 345 24.58 5.40 -0.42
CA SER A 345 24.55 4.00 -0.83
C SER A 345 23.32 3.76 -1.71
N GLN A 346 23.53 3.33 -2.95
CA GLN A 346 22.45 3.00 -3.87
C GLN A 346 21.86 1.60 -3.63
N ARG A 347 22.46 0.80 -2.73
CA ARG A 347 21.90 -0.46 -2.23
C ARG A 347 20.98 -0.20 -1.04
N GLY A 348 19.86 -0.92 -0.99
CA GLY A 348 18.90 -0.87 0.13
C GLY A 348 17.94 0.32 0.12
N ILE A 349 17.54 0.80 -1.06
CA ILE A 349 16.44 1.78 -1.16
C ILE A 349 15.12 1.05 -0.85
N LEU A 350 14.33 1.60 0.05
CA LEU A 350 12.94 1.17 0.25
C LEU A 350 12.01 2.25 -0.25
N GLY A 351 10.91 1.85 -0.85
CA GLY A 351 9.94 2.76 -1.42
C GLY A 351 8.52 2.28 -1.22
N CYS A 352 7.61 3.22 -1.02
CA CYS A 352 6.17 3.02 -1.01
C CYS A 352 5.47 4.24 -1.60
N VAL A 353 4.17 4.12 -1.88
CA VAL A 353 3.37 5.20 -2.46
C VAL A 353 2.00 5.26 -1.80
N ASN A 354 1.49 6.45 -1.55
CA ASN A 354 0.08 6.66 -1.26
C ASN A 354 -0.60 7.42 -2.42
N GLY A 355 -1.86 7.82 -2.29
CA GLY A 355 -2.63 8.43 -3.36
C GLY A 355 -2.06 9.71 -3.96
N GLY A 356 -1.03 10.33 -3.36
CA GLY A 356 -0.46 11.59 -3.86
C GLY A 356 1.05 11.76 -3.66
N TYR A 357 1.69 10.87 -2.91
CA TYR A 357 3.08 11.02 -2.50
C TYR A 357 3.85 9.71 -2.61
N GLY A 358 5.06 9.81 -3.16
CA GLY A 358 6.04 8.73 -3.17
C GLY A 358 7.03 8.94 -2.04
N LEU A 359 7.27 7.90 -1.25
CA LEU A 359 8.21 7.92 -0.14
C LEU A 359 9.38 7.00 -0.42
N MET A 360 10.61 7.51 -0.27
CA MET A 360 11.82 6.72 -0.47
C MET A 360 12.73 6.84 0.75
N CYS A 361 13.10 5.71 1.34
CA CYS A 361 14.07 5.62 2.41
C CYS A 361 15.45 5.28 1.83
N VAL A 362 16.44 6.15 2.06
CA VAL A 362 17.84 5.90 1.69
C VAL A 362 18.75 6.33 2.83
N GLY A 363 19.59 5.41 3.32
CA GLY A 363 20.50 5.69 4.43
C GLY A 363 19.78 6.15 5.70
N GLY A 364 18.60 5.59 5.96
CA GLY A 364 17.76 5.92 7.12
C GLY A 364 17.07 7.27 7.08
N VAL A 365 17.07 7.93 5.94
CA VAL A 365 16.34 9.18 5.72
C VAL A 365 15.20 8.91 4.74
N ILE A 366 13.97 9.12 5.21
CA ILE A 366 12.77 9.06 4.38
C ILE A 366 12.59 10.41 3.68
N ARG A 367 12.45 10.39 2.37
CA ARG A 367 12.21 11.54 1.50
C ARG A 367 10.86 11.42 0.84
N VAL A 368 10.22 12.56 0.58
CA VAL A 368 8.87 12.66 0.04
C VAL A 368 8.88 13.45 -1.27
N TRP A 369 8.21 12.90 -2.28
CA TRP A 369 7.92 13.54 -3.56
C TRP A 369 6.42 13.57 -3.77
N GLU A 370 5.91 14.60 -4.45
CA GLU A 370 4.56 14.49 -5.05
C GLU A 370 4.65 13.62 -6.32
N ILE A 371 3.62 12.81 -6.57
CA ILE A 371 3.61 11.88 -7.71
C ILE A 371 2.97 12.44 -8.98
N GLU A 372 2.39 13.63 -8.90
CA GLU A 372 1.76 14.30 -10.05
C GLU A 372 2.83 14.83 -11.04
N HIS A 373 3.84 15.53 -10.51
CA HIS A 373 4.91 16.13 -11.32
C HIS A 373 6.32 15.65 -10.93
N GLY A 374 6.43 14.76 -9.94
CA GLY A 374 7.71 14.24 -9.45
C GLY A 374 8.51 15.29 -8.65
N ALA A 375 7.86 16.32 -8.11
CA ALA A 375 8.54 17.36 -7.36
C ALA A 375 8.98 16.84 -5.98
N TYR A 376 10.26 17.01 -5.67
CA TYR A 376 10.78 16.76 -4.32
C TYR A 376 10.20 17.79 -3.35
N LEU A 377 9.67 17.33 -2.22
CA LEU A 377 9.07 18.19 -1.20
C LEU A 377 10.02 18.38 -0.02
N TYR A 378 10.34 17.29 0.70
CA TYR A 378 11.16 17.32 1.91
C TYR A 378 11.66 15.93 2.33
N ASN A 379 12.41 15.86 3.42
CA ASN A 379 12.72 14.63 4.16
C ASN A 379 12.09 14.65 5.55
N PHE A 380 11.83 13.48 6.14
CA PHE A 380 11.43 13.39 7.54
C PHE A 380 12.57 13.87 8.45
N ARG A 381 12.22 14.44 9.61
CA ARG A 381 13.20 15.00 10.56
C ARG A 381 14.00 13.89 11.23
N GLU A 382 13.36 12.75 11.41
CA GLU A 382 13.86 11.60 12.12
C GLU A 382 14.77 10.77 11.20
N ARG A 383 15.89 10.31 11.75
CA ARG A 383 16.76 9.32 11.11
C ARG A 383 16.56 7.99 11.80
N ILE A 384 16.14 6.99 11.04
CA ILE A 384 15.71 5.69 11.58
C ILE A 384 16.74 4.57 11.39
N GLY A 385 17.93 4.89 10.85
CA GLY A 385 18.96 3.89 10.57
C GLY A 385 18.58 2.98 9.39
N ILE A 386 19.03 1.73 9.41
CA ILE A 386 18.68 0.77 8.35
C ILE A 386 17.19 0.47 8.44
N CYS A 387 16.46 0.72 7.37
CA CYS A 387 15.02 0.48 7.27
C CYS A 387 14.80 -0.87 6.58
N ASN A 388 13.97 -1.73 7.17
CA ASN A 388 13.67 -3.06 6.65
C ASN A 388 12.30 -3.14 5.98
N ALA A 389 11.34 -2.36 6.46
CA ALA A 389 10.00 -2.26 5.89
C ALA A 389 9.50 -0.82 5.94
N LEU A 390 8.77 -0.40 4.90
CA LEU A 390 8.18 0.92 4.77
C LEU A 390 6.79 0.78 4.13
N ILE A 391 5.79 1.44 4.71
CA ILE A 391 4.43 1.49 4.18
C ILE A 391 3.81 2.86 4.45
N ALA A 392 2.86 3.27 3.60
CA ALA A 392 2.08 4.48 3.80
C ALA A 392 0.62 4.26 3.41
N ASP A 393 -0.28 4.91 4.12
CA ASP A 393 -1.68 5.09 3.72
C ASP A 393 -1.96 6.60 3.50
N GLU A 394 -3.23 7.00 3.40
CA GLU A 394 -3.62 8.40 3.20
C GLU A 394 -3.42 9.32 4.43
N ARG A 395 -3.05 8.76 5.57
CA ARG A 395 -2.89 9.42 6.88
C ARG A 395 -1.55 9.09 7.55
N HIS A 396 -1.12 7.84 7.52
CA HIS A 396 0.03 7.35 8.25
C HIS A 396 1.18 6.97 7.30
N VAL A 397 2.38 7.10 7.84
CA VAL A 397 3.57 6.42 7.31
C VAL A 397 4.14 5.60 8.43
N ALA A 398 4.49 4.35 8.16
CA ALA A 398 5.15 3.48 9.11
C ALA A 398 6.42 2.89 8.50
N ALA A 399 7.47 2.83 9.32
CA ALA A 399 8.72 2.21 8.95
C ALA A 399 9.24 1.35 10.10
N CYS A 400 9.84 0.22 9.79
CA CYS A 400 10.53 -0.58 10.79
C CYS A 400 12.03 -0.57 10.54
N SER A 401 12.79 -0.21 11.57
CA SER A 401 14.25 -0.21 11.55
C SER A 401 14.82 -1.59 11.88
N ALA A 402 16.10 -1.79 11.58
CA ALA A 402 16.81 -3.04 11.83
C ALA A 402 16.93 -3.40 13.33
N ASP A 403 16.71 -2.44 14.23
CA ASP A 403 16.63 -2.67 15.68
C ASP A 403 15.22 -3.05 16.16
N ALA A 404 14.33 -3.41 15.23
CA ALA A 404 12.92 -3.74 15.46
C ALA A 404 12.07 -2.56 15.99
N THR A 405 12.58 -1.34 15.98
CA THR A 405 11.75 -0.16 16.33
C THR A 405 10.79 0.15 15.18
N ILE A 406 9.51 0.31 15.50
CA ILE A 406 8.51 0.76 14.54
C ILE A 406 8.33 2.26 14.71
N HIS A 407 8.63 3.02 13.67
CA HIS A 407 8.46 4.45 13.57
C HIS A 407 7.12 4.75 12.89
N LEU A 408 6.34 5.64 13.48
CA LEU A 408 5.02 6.04 12.97
C LEU A 408 4.93 7.56 12.84
N TRP A 409 4.50 8.02 11.67
CA TRP A 409 4.20 9.42 11.38
C TRP A 409 2.72 9.55 11.06
N ASP A 410 1.97 10.32 11.85
CA ASP A 410 0.54 10.59 11.64
C ASP A 410 0.34 11.99 11.07
N PHE A 411 -0.20 12.07 9.85
CA PHE A 411 -0.53 13.31 9.14
C PHE A 411 -1.99 13.73 9.32
N GLY A 412 -2.77 13.01 10.14
CA GLY A 412 -4.18 13.26 10.40
C GLY A 412 -4.48 14.72 10.71
N ALA A 413 -5.56 15.23 10.12
CA ALA A 413 -6.05 16.57 10.43
C ALA A 413 -6.71 16.59 11.81
N GLN A 414 -6.41 17.63 12.60
CA GLN A 414 -7.14 17.94 13.84
C GLN A 414 -8.43 18.72 13.58
#